data_AF-A0A930JKN0-F1
#
_entry.id   AF-A0A930JKN0-F1
#
_cell.length_a   1.000
_cell.length_b   1.000
_cell.length_c   1.000
_cell.angle_alpha   90.00
_cell.angle_beta   90.00
_cell.angle_gamma   90.00
#
_symmetry.space_group_name_H-M   'P 1'
#
loop_
_entity.id
_entity.type
_entity.pdbx_description
1 polymer ?
#
loop_
_entity_poly.entity_id
_entity_poly.type
_entity_poly.pdbx_seq_one_letter_code
_entity_poly.pdbx_strand_id
1 'polypeptide(L)'
;MKPKIILLSYFIILFTNNVYSQRLEVIRTYWDWSRTQLHEIYTVIAGTPKKHGYYKEYNQVGALWNTAHYKRGILHGQYVQYFGGESDDICCITNYVNGKKNGKEISYSWDFNCSNCISHTCIYKDDNLIEYTDYYVNPKKSEQKKHNVKFAGEKVYETWWYENGNIEATQVSLHYTDSIISSSYYSEDGKIKSTIENNVYNYYDEDGINIIRKEYKTTGTTEFYQNRELVKSIRPINEGGYNFMETKIYKNGEVVSTETKDENGYSIENLRKDQKLAEQYDELYNLYEERVSPYLDSLYEKMCDYRHALQIQEKDKYGGPCRKAAYESTEKIDSLINYLNKHVAKTYITANRYRRFSKKGILYKVGDNKYAYKKTEKEIHALEELLDTIDIYTLEKEFYTLFEITDIIEKIKPDLYYIECSYTYYWGQQGYSDNVPNKHPYSYEAYLHTTRYLTSKLKDKDVYETLKILKQYAIVCSKMRQWYNQRIGKIERAFKKAESEEEMLTIFLSENKK
;
A
#
# COMPACT_ATOMS: atom_id res chain seq x y z
N MET A 1 -116.93 44.07 -10.12
CA MET A 1 -116.43 43.24 -11.24
C MET A 1 -115.28 42.36 -10.76
N LYS A 2 -115.48 41.04 -10.73
CA LYS A 2 -114.44 40.00 -10.88
C LYS A 2 -114.08 39.93 -12.38
N PRO A 3 -112.89 39.46 -12.84
CA PRO A 3 -112.04 38.44 -12.20
C PRO A 3 -110.54 38.79 -12.06
N LYS A 4 -109.99 38.40 -10.91
CA LYS A 4 -108.63 37.83 -10.77
C LYS A 4 -108.59 36.49 -11.51
N ILE A 5 -107.39 35.98 -11.82
CA ILE A 5 -107.07 34.60 -12.26
C ILE A 5 -106.98 34.42 -13.79
N ILE A 6 -105.91 34.91 -14.44
CA ILE A 6 -105.37 34.30 -15.70
C ILE A 6 -103.83 34.32 -15.76
N LEU A 7 -103.10 35.16 -15.00
CA LEU A 7 -101.63 35.22 -15.13
C LEU A 7 -100.82 34.23 -14.26
N LEU A 8 -101.47 33.44 -13.39
CA LEU A 8 -100.77 32.45 -12.55
C LEU A 8 -100.73 31.04 -13.18
N SER A 9 -101.48 30.80 -14.26
CA SER A 9 -101.52 29.50 -14.94
C SER A 9 -100.38 29.30 -15.94
N TYR A 10 -99.74 30.37 -16.44
CA TYR A 10 -98.59 30.26 -17.36
C TYR A 10 -97.23 30.10 -16.66
N PHE A 11 -97.13 30.47 -15.38
CA PHE A 11 -95.88 30.31 -14.62
C PHE A 11 -95.71 28.90 -14.01
N ILE A 12 -96.79 28.11 -13.94
CA ILE A 12 -96.78 26.75 -13.39
C ILE A 12 -96.52 25.68 -14.47
N ILE A 13 -96.68 26.01 -15.76
CA ILE A 13 -96.55 25.05 -16.88
C ILE A 13 -95.17 25.11 -17.58
N LEU A 14 -94.32 26.09 -17.26
CA LEU A 14 -92.94 26.18 -17.81
C LEU A 14 -91.84 25.64 -16.87
N PHE A 15 -92.18 25.24 -15.64
CA PHE A 15 -91.26 24.53 -14.75
C PHE A 15 -91.37 22.99 -14.85
N THR A 16 -92.22 22.46 -15.73
CA THR A 16 -92.40 21.00 -15.89
C THR A 16 -91.52 20.37 -16.97
N ASN A 17 -90.68 21.15 -17.66
CA ASN A 17 -89.73 20.62 -18.64
C ASN A 17 -88.31 20.58 -18.08
N ASN A 18 -87.82 19.35 -17.89
CA ASN A 18 -86.46 18.95 -17.53
C ASN A 18 -86.15 18.78 -16.04
N VAL A 19 -87.06 18.12 -15.30
CA VAL A 19 -86.60 17.11 -14.33
C VAL A 19 -86.85 15.74 -14.95
N TYR A 20 -86.08 15.40 -16.00
CA TYR A 20 -85.81 13.99 -16.25
C TYR A 20 -85.00 13.51 -15.04
N SER A 21 -85.72 13.05 -14.01
CA SER A 21 -85.13 12.08 -13.09
C SER A 21 -84.60 10.96 -13.96
N GLN A 22 -83.28 10.85 -14.07
CA GLN A 22 -82.64 9.81 -14.87
C GLN A 22 -83.16 8.49 -14.33
N ARG A 23 -83.95 7.77 -15.13
CA ARG A 23 -84.45 6.46 -14.73
C ARG A 23 -83.23 5.55 -14.60
N LEU A 24 -82.95 5.11 -13.38
CA LEU A 24 -81.85 4.20 -13.08
C LEU A 24 -82.36 2.76 -13.14
N GLU A 25 -81.58 1.88 -13.75
CA GLU A 25 -81.82 0.43 -13.77
C GLU A 25 -80.76 -0.28 -12.92
N VAL A 26 -81.20 -1.20 -12.05
CA VAL A 26 -80.30 -2.01 -11.22
C VAL A 26 -80.00 -3.31 -11.93
N ILE A 27 -78.72 -3.56 -12.20
CA ILE A 27 -78.22 -4.78 -12.82
C ILE A 27 -77.52 -5.63 -11.75
N ARG A 28 -77.74 -6.95 -11.83
CA ARG A 28 -77.06 -7.97 -11.01
C ARG A 28 -76.42 -8.98 -11.93
N THR A 29 -75.16 -9.32 -11.65
CA THR A 29 -74.48 -10.43 -12.33
C THR A 29 -74.03 -11.46 -11.29
N TYR A 30 -73.76 -12.67 -11.75
CA TYR A 30 -73.48 -13.83 -10.89
C TYR A 30 -72.25 -14.56 -11.42
N TRP A 31 -71.47 -15.16 -10.51
CA TRP A 31 -70.32 -15.99 -10.84
C TRP A 31 -70.72 -17.32 -11.47
N ASP A 32 -71.93 -17.79 -11.18
CA ASP A 32 -72.46 -19.09 -11.58
C ASP A 32 -73.72 -18.96 -12.46
N TRP A 33 -73.94 -19.96 -13.31
CA TRP A 33 -75.14 -20.02 -14.16
C TRP A 33 -76.43 -20.23 -13.36
N SER A 34 -76.35 -20.87 -12.18
CA SER A 34 -77.49 -21.06 -11.28
C SER A 34 -77.89 -19.79 -10.52
N ARG A 35 -77.16 -18.68 -10.68
CA ARG A 35 -77.42 -17.38 -10.05
C ARG A 35 -77.46 -17.45 -8.51
N THR A 36 -76.61 -18.29 -7.94
CA THR A 36 -76.50 -18.49 -6.49
C THR A 36 -75.37 -17.67 -5.87
N GLN A 37 -74.34 -17.32 -6.64
CA GLN A 37 -73.16 -16.58 -6.20
C GLN A 37 -73.15 -15.20 -6.86
N LEU A 38 -73.53 -14.17 -6.10
CA LEU A 38 -73.57 -12.79 -6.60
C LEU A 38 -72.15 -12.30 -6.93
N HIS A 39 -72.00 -11.63 -8.08
CA HIS A 39 -70.72 -11.04 -8.50
C HIS A 39 -70.74 -9.52 -8.34
N GLU A 40 -71.67 -8.81 -8.98
CA GLU A 40 -71.78 -7.36 -8.84
C GLU A 40 -73.24 -6.89 -8.83
N ILE A 41 -73.46 -5.76 -8.16
CA ILE A 41 -74.68 -4.97 -8.22
C ILE A 41 -74.29 -3.56 -8.65
N TYR A 42 -74.87 -3.06 -9.74
CA TYR A 42 -74.65 -1.69 -10.20
C TYR A 42 -75.90 -1.06 -10.76
N THR A 43 -75.95 0.26 -10.73
CA THR A 43 -76.96 1.04 -11.44
C THR A 43 -76.43 1.55 -12.78
N VAL A 44 -77.27 1.54 -13.82
CA VAL A 44 -77.00 2.19 -15.12
C VAL A 44 -78.08 3.23 -15.43
N ILE A 45 -77.76 4.17 -16.31
CA ILE A 45 -78.79 5.05 -16.90
C ILE A 45 -79.59 4.22 -17.89
N ALA A 46 -80.92 4.15 -17.72
CA ALA A 46 -81.82 3.39 -18.58
C ALA A 46 -81.56 3.69 -20.06
N GLY A 47 -81.46 2.64 -20.88
CA GLY A 47 -81.12 2.74 -22.30
C GLY A 47 -79.64 2.95 -22.61
N THR A 48 -78.74 2.90 -21.61
CA THR A 48 -77.29 2.94 -21.82
C THR A 48 -76.58 1.84 -21.02
N PRO A 49 -75.43 1.33 -21.50
CA PRO A 49 -74.61 0.39 -20.73
C PRO A 49 -73.72 1.08 -19.67
N LYS A 50 -73.88 2.39 -19.44
CA LYS A 50 -72.95 3.17 -18.60
C LYS A 50 -73.36 3.13 -17.13
N LYS A 51 -72.47 2.59 -16.28
CA LYS A 51 -72.60 2.61 -14.81
C LYS A 51 -72.84 4.05 -14.32
N HIS A 52 -73.85 4.26 -13.48
CA HIS A 52 -74.18 5.56 -12.90
C HIS A 52 -74.86 5.38 -11.55
N GLY A 53 -74.30 5.96 -10.50
CA GLY A 53 -74.72 5.74 -9.11
C GLY A 53 -73.83 4.72 -8.41
N TYR A 54 -74.44 3.96 -7.50
CA TYR A 54 -73.72 3.09 -6.58
C TYR A 54 -73.38 1.72 -7.19
N TYR A 55 -72.23 1.19 -6.82
CA TYR A 55 -71.67 -0.09 -7.26
C TYR A 55 -71.23 -0.92 -6.05
N LYS A 56 -71.48 -2.22 -6.12
CA LYS A 56 -70.97 -3.23 -5.18
C LYS A 56 -70.41 -4.40 -5.97
N GLU A 57 -69.26 -4.90 -5.54
CA GLU A 57 -68.63 -6.10 -6.06
C GLU A 57 -68.42 -7.11 -4.94
N TYR A 58 -68.62 -8.38 -5.23
CA TYR A 58 -68.49 -9.50 -4.31
C TYR A 58 -67.51 -10.51 -4.90
N ASN A 59 -66.65 -11.08 -4.05
CA ASN A 59 -65.71 -12.11 -4.48
C ASN A 59 -66.40 -13.48 -4.62
N GLN A 60 -65.65 -14.50 -5.04
CA GLN A 60 -66.20 -15.85 -5.28
C GLN A 60 -66.71 -16.55 -4.01
N VAL A 61 -66.29 -16.13 -2.82
CA VAL A 61 -66.81 -16.65 -1.53
C VAL A 61 -68.02 -15.85 -1.03
N GLY A 62 -68.48 -14.85 -1.79
CA GLY A 62 -69.65 -14.04 -1.48
C GLY A 62 -69.40 -12.86 -0.54
N ALA A 63 -68.14 -12.61 -0.15
CA ALA A 63 -67.77 -11.46 0.67
C ALA A 63 -67.72 -10.18 -0.17
N LEU A 64 -68.10 -9.04 0.43
CA LEU A 64 -68.03 -7.74 -0.22
C LEU A 64 -66.56 -7.41 -0.52
N TRP A 65 -66.25 -7.15 -1.78
CA TRP A 65 -64.89 -6.87 -2.24
C TRP A 65 -64.63 -5.38 -2.35
N ASN A 66 -65.56 -4.63 -2.95
CA ASN A 66 -65.49 -3.18 -2.99
C ASN A 66 -66.88 -2.53 -3.18
N THR A 67 -66.93 -1.23 -2.88
CA THR A 67 -68.04 -0.35 -3.23
C THR A 67 -67.50 0.87 -3.96
N ALA A 68 -68.28 1.41 -4.89
CA ALA A 68 -67.87 2.57 -5.66
C ALA A 68 -69.05 3.45 -6.08
N HIS A 69 -68.73 4.66 -6.53
CA HIS A 69 -69.68 5.55 -7.19
C HIS A 69 -69.24 5.86 -8.61
N TYR A 70 -70.15 5.74 -9.56
CA TYR A 70 -69.92 6.06 -10.97
C TYR A 70 -70.78 7.24 -11.40
N LYS A 71 -70.23 8.09 -12.25
CA LYS A 71 -70.94 9.17 -12.95
C LYS A 71 -70.76 8.98 -14.44
N ARG A 72 -71.78 8.43 -15.11
CA ARG A 72 -71.82 8.20 -16.57
C ARG A 72 -70.66 7.32 -17.08
N GLY A 73 -70.37 6.24 -16.36
CA GLY A 73 -69.34 5.25 -16.68
C GLY A 73 -67.96 5.56 -16.12
N ILE A 74 -67.79 6.68 -15.42
CA ILE A 74 -66.51 7.13 -14.86
C ILE A 74 -66.58 7.09 -13.35
N LEU A 75 -65.56 6.54 -12.69
CA LEU A 75 -65.45 6.50 -11.23
C LEU A 75 -65.44 7.94 -10.66
N HIS A 76 -66.37 8.24 -9.77
CA HIS A 76 -66.58 9.60 -9.26
C HIS A 76 -67.27 9.55 -7.90
N GLY A 77 -66.57 9.99 -6.86
CA GLY A 77 -66.96 9.88 -5.46
C GLY A 77 -66.08 8.90 -4.69
N GLN A 78 -66.59 8.43 -3.56
CA GLN A 78 -65.87 7.50 -2.68
C GLN A 78 -65.85 6.09 -3.27
N TYR A 79 -64.68 5.47 -3.21
CA TYR A 79 -64.40 4.06 -3.44
C TYR A 79 -63.93 3.44 -2.12
N VAL A 80 -64.47 2.28 -1.76
CA VAL A 80 -64.10 1.55 -0.55
C VAL A 80 -63.73 0.14 -0.95
N GLN A 81 -62.52 -0.29 -0.61
CA GLN A 81 -62.08 -1.68 -0.77
C GLN A 81 -62.10 -2.39 0.57
N TYR A 82 -62.46 -3.66 0.56
CA TYR A 82 -62.50 -4.53 1.73
C TYR A 82 -61.46 -5.63 1.59
N PHE A 83 -61.09 -6.28 2.70
CA PHE A 83 -60.12 -7.40 2.67
C PHE A 83 -60.69 -8.69 2.06
N GLY A 84 -62.02 -8.81 1.93
CA GLY A 84 -62.68 -9.92 1.22
C GLY A 84 -62.72 -11.26 1.96
N GLY A 85 -62.56 -11.27 3.29
CA GLY A 85 -62.72 -12.45 4.14
C GLY A 85 -64.14 -12.59 4.72
N GLU A 86 -64.29 -13.30 5.83
CA GLU A 86 -65.56 -13.36 6.58
C GLU A 86 -65.90 -12.02 7.29
N SER A 87 -64.96 -11.06 7.33
CA SER A 87 -65.16 -9.73 7.91
C SER A 87 -65.41 -8.66 6.85
N ASP A 88 -66.25 -7.68 7.19
CA ASP A 88 -66.49 -6.45 6.41
C ASP A 88 -65.42 -5.38 6.68
N ASP A 89 -64.19 -5.81 7.00
CA ASP A 89 -63.10 -4.90 7.34
C ASP A 89 -62.62 -4.13 6.11
N ILE A 90 -62.53 -2.81 6.27
CA ILE A 90 -62.12 -1.90 5.21
C ILE A 90 -60.61 -1.99 5.04
N CYS A 91 -60.16 -2.25 3.82
CA CYS A 91 -58.76 -2.20 3.42
C CYS A 91 -58.33 -0.76 3.12
N CYS A 92 -59.10 -0.05 2.28
CA CYS A 92 -58.83 1.34 1.98
C CYS A 92 -60.08 2.12 1.55
N ILE A 93 -60.04 3.43 1.75
CA ILE A 93 -61.04 4.40 1.29
C ILE A 93 -60.32 5.42 0.42
N THR A 94 -60.75 5.57 -0.83
CA THR A 94 -60.16 6.50 -1.80
C THR A 94 -61.24 7.38 -2.42
N ASN A 95 -60.92 8.63 -2.70
CA ASN A 95 -61.83 9.54 -3.40
C ASN A 95 -61.39 9.74 -4.85
N TYR A 96 -62.38 9.73 -5.75
CA TYR A 96 -62.17 9.91 -7.18
C TYR A 96 -62.96 11.10 -7.71
N VAL A 97 -62.33 11.89 -8.57
CA VAL A 97 -62.98 12.94 -9.37
C VAL A 97 -62.69 12.67 -10.83
N ASN A 98 -63.73 12.29 -11.58
CA ASN A 98 -63.65 12.01 -13.02
C ASN A 98 -62.61 10.94 -13.39
N GLY A 99 -62.58 9.85 -12.62
CA GLY A 99 -61.72 8.69 -12.88
C GLY A 99 -60.33 8.79 -12.29
N LYS A 100 -59.97 9.95 -11.72
CA LYS A 100 -58.66 10.19 -11.10
C LYS A 100 -58.76 10.24 -9.59
N LYS A 101 -57.77 9.68 -8.88
CA LYS A 101 -57.63 9.87 -7.43
C LYS A 101 -57.49 11.35 -7.13
N ASN A 102 -58.32 11.85 -6.22
CA ASN A 102 -58.32 13.25 -5.83
C ASN A 102 -58.84 13.39 -4.40
N GLY A 103 -58.04 14.02 -3.53
CA GLY A 103 -58.30 14.13 -2.10
C GLY A 103 -57.63 13.01 -1.29
N LYS A 104 -58.20 12.74 -0.11
CA LYS A 104 -57.62 11.82 0.88
C LYS A 104 -57.93 10.37 0.53
N GLU A 105 -56.90 9.53 0.63
CA GLU A 105 -56.95 8.08 0.70
C GLU A 105 -56.53 7.64 2.12
N ILE A 106 -57.25 6.70 2.69
CA ILE A 106 -56.98 6.12 4.02
C ILE A 106 -56.84 4.63 3.84
N SER A 107 -55.70 4.07 4.25
CA SER A 107 -55.45 2.65 4.26
C SER A 107 -55.41 2.14 5.70
N TYR A 108 -55.97 0.96 5.92
CA TYR A 108 -56.03 0.34 7.23
C TYR A 108 -55.10 -0.88 7.29
N SER A 109 -54.65 -1.21 8.49
CA SER A 109 -53.79 -2.37 8.75
C SER A 109 -54.58 -3.67 8.72
N TRP A 110 -53.94 -4.73 8.21
CA TRP A 110 -54.44 -6.10 8.26
C TRP A 110 -53.95 -6.88 9.50
N ASP A 111 -53.23 -6.22 10.41
CA ASP A 111 -52.70 -6.85 11.63
C ASP A 111 -53.84 -7.31 12.56
N PHE A 112 -53.84 -8.60 12.92
CA PHE A 112 -54.79 -9.21 13.85
C PHE A 112 -54.85 -8.53 15.22
N ASN A 113 -53.78 -7.83 15.64
CA ASN A 113 -53.76 -7.09 16.90
C ASN A 113 -54.29 -5.65 16.78
N CYS A 114 -54.58 -5.15 15.58
CA CYS A 114 -54.99 -3.76 15.32
C CYS A 114 -55.90 -3.65 14.07
N SER A 115 -56.89 -4.54 13.93
CA SER A 115 -57.90 -4.46 12.87
C SER A 115 -58.65 -3.12 12.99
N ASN A 116 -58.58 -2.27 11.95
CA ASN A 116 -59.08 -0.88 11.87
C ASN A 116 -58.11 0.24 12.28
N CYS A 117 -56.85 -0.07 12.56
CA CYS A 117 -55.83 0.96 12.72
C CYS A 117 -55.39 1.51 11.36
N ILE A 118 -55.28 2.83 11.22
CA ILE A 118 -54.77 3.47 10.01
C ILE A 118 -53.29 3.07 9.85
N SER A 119 -52.93 2.50 8.70
CA SER A 119 -51.54 2.17 8.36
C SER A 119 -50.86 3.35 7.68
N HIS A 120 -51.53 3.97 6.71
CA HIS A 120 -51.08 5.19 6.06
C HIS A 120 -52.24 6.02 5.52
N THR A 121 -52.00 7.31 5.31
CA THR A 121 -52.90 8.20 4.58
C THR A 121 -52.16 8.91 3.46
N CYS A 122 -52.79 8.98 2.29
CA CYS A 122 -52.24 9.64 1.12
C CYS A 122 -53.17 10.78 0.69
N ILE A 123 -52.62 11.86 0.16
CA ILE A 123 -53.37 12.96 -0.45
C ILE A 123 -52.98 13.03 -1.90
N TYR A 124 -53.97 12.92 -2.79
CA TYR A 124 -53.78 12.95 -4.23
C TYR A 124 -54.39 14.21 -4.86
N LYS A 125 -53.78 14.66 -5.96
CA LYS A 125 -54.35 15.63 -6.88
C LYS A 125 -54.18 15.13 -8.31
N ASP A 126 -55.29 14.76 -8.94
CA ASP A 126 -55.33 14.24 -10.31
C ASP A 126 -54.36 13.07 -10.53
N ASP A 127 -54.46 12.04 -9.68
CA ASP A 127 -53.59 10.85 -9.58
C ASP A 127 -52.17 11.08 -9.05
N ASN A 128 -51.71 12.32 -8.91
CA ASN A 128 -50.39 12.61 -8.35
C ASN A 128 -50.46 12.61 -6.81
N LEU A 129 -49.61 11.82 -6.17
CA LEU A 129 -49.40 11.86 -4.72
C LEU A 129 -48.71 13.17 -4.34
N ILE A 130 -49.33 13.97 -3.48
CA ILE A 130 -48.77 15.26 -3.01
C ILE A 130 -48.36 15.21 -1.53
N GLU A 131 -48.91 14.26 -0.77
CA GLU A 131 -48.55 14.04 0.63
C GLU A 131 -48.85 12.60 1.01
N TYR A 132 -47.98 11.97 1.80
CA TYR A 132 -48.29 10.72 2.48
C TYR A 132 -47.90 10.79 3.94
N THR A 133 -48.60 10.04 4.78
CA THR A 133 -48.30 9.88 6.20
C THR A 133 -48.38 8.41 6.55
N ASP A 134 -47.29 7.85 7.04
CA ASP A 134 -47.23 6.50 7.58
C ASP A 134 -47.40 6.53 9.09
N TYR A 135 -48.06 5.49 9.59
CA TYR A 135 -48.30 5.29 11.00
C TYR A 135 -47.78 3.92 11.43
N TYR A 136 -46.89 3.92 12.42
CA TYR A 136 -46.27 2.70 12.95
C TYR A 136 -46.74 2.47 14.38
N VAL A 137 -47.35 1.32 14.67
CA VAL A 137 -47.81 0.99 16.02
C VAL A 137 -46.74 0.17 16.73
N ASN A 138 -46.34 0.59 17.94
CA ASN A 138 -45.51 -0.23 18.80
C ASN A 138 -46.39 -1.23 19.58
N PRO A 139 -46.31 -2.54 19.30
CA PRO A 139 -47.23 -3.53 19.87
C PRO A 139 -47.07 -3.70 21.39
N LYS A 140 -45.98 -3.22 22.01
CA LYS A 140 -45.76 -3.33 23.47
C LYS A 140 -46.30 -2.13 24.26
N LYS A 141 -46.44 -0.97 23.62
CA LYS A 141 -46.82 0.29 24.28
C LYS A 141 -48.18 0.82 23.82
N SER A 142 -48.74 0.27 22.73
CA SER A 142 -49.96 0.77 22.08
C SER A 142 -49.85 2.23 21.61
N GLU A 143 -48.63 2.75 21.47
CA GLU A 143 -48.33 4.10 21.01
C GLU A 143 -47.95 4.08 19.53
N GLN A 144 -48.30 5.16 18.81
CA GLN A 144 -48.15 5.25 17.36
C GLN A 144 -47.09 6.30 16.99
N LYS A 145 -46.03 5.88 16.30
CA LYS A 145 -45.11 6.79 15.62
C LYS A 145 -45.69 7.23 14.29
N LYS A 146 -45.33 8.45 13.88
CA LYS A 146 -45.81 9.08 12.65
C LYS A 146 -44.61 9.49 11.78
N HIS A 147 -44.71 9.30 10.48
CA HIS A 147 -43.80 9.87 9.48
C HIS A 147 -44.64 10.51 8.37
N ASN A 148 -44.41 11.77 8.07
CA ASN A 148 -45.12 12.53 7.04
C ASN A 148 -44.13 12.98 5.99
N VAL A 149 -44.57 12.91 4.74
CA VAL A 149 -43.81 13.35 3.59
C VAL A 149 -44.72 14.16 2.69
N LYS A 150 -44.27 15.37 2.36
CA LYS A 150 -44.99 16.30 1.48
C LYS A 150 -44.13 16.65 0.28
N PHE A 151 -44.72 16.53 -0.90
CA PHE A 151 -44.08 16.84 -2.18
C PHE A 151 -44.48 18.25 -2.63
N ALA A 152 -43.50 19.12 -2.87
CA ALA A 152 -43.73 20.48 -3.36
C ALA A 152 -42.68 20.85 -4.41
N GLY A 153 -43.04 20.62 -5.69
CA GLY A 153 -42.12 20.78 -6.80
C GLY A 153 -41.02 19.73 -6.75
N GLU A 154 -39.76 20.16 -6.80
CA GLU A 154 -38.58 19.29 -6.66
C GLU A 154 -38.22 18.99 -5.20
N LYS A 155 -38.86 19.66 -4.23
CA LYS A 155 -38.54 19.50 -2.82
C LYS A 155 -39.47 18.50 -2.14
N VAL A 156 -38.88 17.69 -1.27
CA VAL A 156 -39.57 16.77 -0.37
C VAL A 156 -39.37 17.27 1.05
N TYR A 157 -40.46 17.37 1.80
CA TYR A 157 -40.47 17.76 3.19
C TYR A 157 -40.86 16.56 4.02
N GLU A 158 -39.97 16.11 4.88
CA GLU A 158 -40.17 14.96 5.74
C GLU A 158 -40.23 15.38 7.19
N THR A 159 -41.07 14.74 7.97
CA THR A 159 -41.15 14.94 9.41
C THR A 159 -41.42 13.61 10.10
N TRP A 160 -40.61 13.30 11.11
CA TRP A 160 -40.76 12.14 11.96
C TRP A 160 -41.17 12.60 13.35
N TRP A 161 -42.03 11.82 14.01
CA TRP A 161 -42.47 12.09 15.37
C TRP A 161 -42.17 10.91 16.29
N TYR A 162 -41.83 11.23 17.53
CA TYR A 162 -41.79 10.30 18.64
C TYR A 162 -43.18 9.81 19.03
N GLU A 163 -43.21 8.75 19.86
CA GLU A 163 -44.45 8.17 20.41
C GLU A 163 -45.26 9.20 21.23
N ASN A 164 -44.58 10.12 21.92
CA ASN A 164 -45.20 11.20 22.70
C ASN A 164 -45.75 12.38 21.86
N GLY A 165 -45.63 12.32 20.53
CA GLY A 165 -46.08 13.35 19.60
C GLY A 165 -45.11 14.52 19.40
N ASN A 166 -43.96 14.54 20.07
CA ASN A 166 -42.89 15.50 19.77
C ASN A 166 -42.22 15.13 18.45
N ILE A 167 -41.68 16.13 17.77
CA ILE A 167 -40.93 15.93 16.52
C ILE A 167 -39.61 15.24 16.87
N GLU A 168 -39.27 14.19 16.13
CA GLU A 168 -38.00 13.47 16.19
C GLU A 168 -37.01 14.07 15.20
N ALA A 169 -37.47 14.33 13.97
CA ALA A 169 -36.66 14.98 12.95
C ALA A 169 -37.53 15.72 11.92
N THR A 170 -36.94 16.74 11.29
CA THR A 170 -37.44 17.34 10.05
C THR A 170 -36.35 17.32 9.01
N GLN A 171 -36.71 17.11 7.74
CA GLN A 171 -35.75 17.09 6.64
C GLN A 171 -36.35 17.72 5.39
N VAL A 172 -35.50 18.43 4.65
CA VAL A 172 -35.80 18.93 3.31
C VAL A 172 -34.76 18.36 2.35
N SER A 173 -35.23 17.62 1.35
CA SER A 173 -34.39 16.99 0.32
C SER A 173 -34.93 17.30 -1.08
N LEU A 174 -34.15 16.97 -2.09
CA LEU A 174 -34.58 17.04 -3.49
C LEU A 174 -35.10 15.66 -3.93
N HIS A 175 -36.31 15.61 -4.50
CA HIS A 175 -37.04 14.37 -4.82
C HIS A 175 -36.28 13.38 -5.72
N TYR A 176 -35.39 13.88 -6.60
CA TYR A 176 -34.66 13.07 -7.59
C TYR A 176 -33.16 12.96 -7.32
N THR A 177 -32.70 13.36 -6.14
CA THR A 177 -31.29 13.25 -5.76
C THR A 177 -31.17 12.92 -4.27
N ASP A 178 -30.14 12.21 -3.85
CA ASP A 178 -29.87 11.98 -2.42
C ASP A 178 -29.31 13.24 -1.70
N SER A 179 -29.59 14.44 -2.22
CA SER A 179 -29.10 15.70 -1.66
C SER A 179 -30.05 16.23 -0.60
N ILE A 180 -29.58 16.19 0.65
CA ILE A 180 -30.21 16.85 1.79
C ILE A 180 -29.89 18.35 1.74
N ILE A 181 -30.92 19.20 1.71
CA ILE A 181 -30.78 20.66 1.80
C ILE A 181 -30.63 21.06 3.26
N SER A 182 -31.51 20.53 4.11
CA SER A 182 -31.45 20.74 5.54
C SER A 182 -32.09 19.59 6.32
N SER A 183 -31.65 19.42 7.56
CA SER A 183 -32.27 18.50 8.52
C SER A 183 -32.12 19.02 9.93
N SER A 184 -33.12 18.81 10.78
CA SER A 184 -33.05 19.09 12.22
C SER A 184 -33.45 17.85 13.00
N TYR A 185 -32.67 17.52 14.01
CA TYR A 185 -32.92 16.39 14.91
C TYR A 185 -33.19 16.90 16.31
N TYR A 186 -34.14 16.27 16.99
CA TYR A 186 -34.63 16.69 18.29
C TYR A 186 -34.52 15.54 19.30
N SER A 187 -34.48 15.86 20.57
CA SER A 187 -34.63 14.94 21.68
C SER A 187 -36.12 14.62 21.91
N GLU A 188 -36.39 13.57 22.67
CA GLU A 188 -37.77 13.15 23.00
C GLU A 188 -38.52 14.21 23.86
N ASP A 189 -37.80 15.04 24.63
CA ASP A 189 -38.35 16.21 25.33
C ASP A 189 -38.47 17.48 24.45
N GLY A 190 -38.18 17.38 23.14
CA GLY A 190 -38.42 18.43 22.14
C GLY A 190 -37.29 19.44 21.97
N LYS A 191 -36.12 19.24 22.59
CA LYS A 191 -34.94 20.12 22.42
C LYS A 191 -34.19 19.76 21.14
N ILE A 192 -33.61 20.75 20.48
CA ILE A 192 -32.79 20.53 19.27
C ILE A 192 -31.47 19.86 19.69
N LYS A 193 -31.12 18.74 19.06
CA LYS A 193 -29.83 18.04 19.23
C LYS A 193 -28.83 18.41 18.16
N SER A 194 -29.29 18.52 16.91
CA SER A 194 -28.43 18.92 15.80
C SER A 194 -29.23 19.49 14.64
N THR A 195 -28.55 20.32 13.84
CA THR A 195 -29.07 20.80 12.56
C THR A 195 -28.00 20.67 11.49
N ILE A 196 -28.45 20.47 10.25
CA ILE A 196 -27.60 20.46 9.06
C ILE A 196 -28.23 21.43 8.07
N GLU A 197 -27.46 22.38 7.56
CA GLU A 197 -27.89 23.28 6.49
C GLU A 197 -26.69 23.59 5.59
N ASN A 198 -26.77 23.30 4.29
CA ASN A 198 -25.71 23.59 3.32
C ASN A 198 -24.30 23.08 3.73
N ASN A 199 -24.19 21.86 4.28
CA ASN A 199 -22.97 21.25 4.85
C ASN A 199 -22.39 21.97 6.09
N VAL A 200 -23.20 22.79 6.77
CA VAL A 200 -22.93 23.29 8.11
C VAL A 200 -23.68 22.42 9.10
N TYR A 201 -22.94 21.70 9.93
CA TYR A 201 -23.47 20.84 10.98
C TYR A 201 -23.37 21.58 12.30
N ASN A 202 -24.49 21.76 13.01
CA ASN A 202 -24.51 22.29 14.37
C ASN A 202 -24.89 21.15 15.31
N TYR A 203 -24.13 20.99 16.39
CA TYR A 203 -24.42 20.05 17.47
C TYR A 203 -24.63 20.83 18.76
N TYR A 204 -25.65 20.47 19.52
CA TYR A 204 -26.02 21.09 20.78
C TYR A 204 -25.89 20.04 21.89
N ASP A 205 -25.07 20.31 22.89
CA ASP A 205 -25.01 19.48 24.10
C ASP A 205 -26.07 19.92 25.14
N GLU A 206 -26.15 19.20 26.26
CA GLU A 206 -27.12 19.48 27.34
C GLU A 206 -26.87 20.85 28.02
N ASP A 207 -25.67 21.40 27.90
CA ASP A 207 -25.22 22.67 28.48
C ASP A 207 -25.35 23.86 27.49
N GLY A 208 -25.75 23.62 26.24
CA GLY A 208 -25.91 24.63 25.19
C GLY A 208 -24.63 24.99 24.42
N ILE A 209 -23.54 24.23 24.56
CA ILE A 209 -22.33 24.38 23.76
C ILE A 209 -22.65 23.99 22.32
N ASN A 210 -22.44 24.95 21.42
CA ASN A 210 -22.60 24.77 19.99
C ASN A 210 -21.26 24.41 19.36
N ILE A 211 -21.13 23.16 18.89
CA ILE A 211 -20.04 22.75 18.00
C ILE A 211 -20.56 22.88 16.56
N ILE A 212 -19.93 23.77 15.79
CA ILE A 212 -20.24 23.97 14.37
C ILE A 212 -19.15 23.32 13.54
N ARG A 213 -19.50 22.37 12.67
CA ARG A 213 -18.61 21.83 11.63
C ARG A 213 -19.02 22.39 10.28
N LYS A 214 -18.11 23.04 9.57
CA LYS A 214 -18.31 23.54 8.21
C LYS A 214 -17.43 22.77 7.23
N GLU A 215 -18.02 22.33 6.12
CA GLU A 215 -17.30 21.64 5.06
C GLU A 215 -17.31 22.43 3.76
N TYR A 216 -16.12 22.72 3.24
CA TYR A 216 -15.93 23.49 2.00
C TYR A 216 -15.57 22.54 0.86
N LYS A 217 -16.55 22.16 0.05
CA LYS A 217 -16.35 21.22 -1.08
C LYS A 217 -15.30 21.67 -2.10
N THR A 218 -15.13 22.98 -2.29
CA THR A 218 -14.17 23.54 -3.26
C THR A 218 -12.71 23.34 -2.85
N THR A 219 -12.42 23.40 -1.55
CA THR A 219 -11.06 23.27 -1.02
C THR A 219 -10.81 21.93 -0.31
N GLY A 220 -11.86 21.16 -0.03
CA GLY A 220 -11.80 19.99 0.84
C GLY A 220 -11.56 20.33 2.31
N THR A 221 -11.63 21.61 2.68
CA THR A 221 -11.37 22.07 4.05
C THR A 221 -12.54 21.73 4.96
N THR A 222 -12.25 21.28 6.16
CA THR A 222 -13.22 21.15 7.26
C THR A 222 -12.81 22.06 8.42
N GLU A 223 -13.74 22.88 8.90
CA GLU A 223 -13.53 23.77 10.04
C GLU A 223 -14.47 23.40 11.18
N PHE A 224 -13.96 23.48 12.42
CA PHE A 224 -14.71 23.23 13.64
C PHE A 224 -14.68 24.49 14.49
N TYR A 225 -15.85 24.96 14.89
CA TYR A 225 -16.03 26.09 15.78
C TYR A 225 -16.68 25.64 17.07
N GLN A 226 -16.25 26.22 18.18
CA GLN A 226 -16.89 26.08 19.49
C GLN A 226 -17.21 27.49 19.98
N ASN A 227 -18.46 27.75 20.37
CA ASN A 227 -18.90 29.09 20.82
C ASN A 227 -18.55 30.22 19.83
N ARG A 228 -18.64 29.94 18.52
CA ARG A 228 -18.27 30.83 17.39
C ARG A 228 -16.79 31.11 17.20
N GLU A 229 -15.91 30.53 18.01
CA GLU A 229 -14.47 30.60 17.81
C GLU A 229 -14.00 29.38 17.01
N LEU A 230 -13.15 29.58 16.01
CA LEU A 230 -12.51 28.49 15.28
C LEU A 230 -11.56 27.78 16.25
N VAL A 231 -11.74 26.47 16.45
CA VAL A 231 -10.91 25.64 17.35
C VAL A 231 -10.06 24.64 16.59
N LYS A 232 -10.48 24.23 15.39
CA LYS A 232 -9.76 23.28 14.55
C LYS A 232 -10.05 23.50 13.08
N SER A 233 -9.04 23.39 12.23
CA SER A 233 -9.22 23.27 10.78
C SER A 233 -8.42 22.08 10.25
N ILE A 234 -8.95 21.43 9.21
CA ILE A 234 -8.34 20.30 8.52
C ILE A 234 -8.39 20.63 7.03
N ARG A 235 -7.26 20.57 6.32
CA ARG A 235 -7.22 20.75 4.87
C ARG A 235 -6.27 19.77 4.19
N PRO A 236 -6.58 19.34 2.96
CA PRO A 236 -5.66 18.55 2.16
C PRO A 236 -4.46 19.40 1.68
N ILE A 237 -3.28 18.79 1.64
CA ILE A 237 -2.05 19.33 1.07
C ILE A 237 -1.44 18.28 0.14
N ASN A 238 -0.95 18.70 -1.02
CA ASN A 238 -0.17 17.85 -1.91
C ASN A 238 1.27 18.36 -1.99
N GLU A 239 2.24 17.48 -1.73
CA GLU A 239 3.66 17.81 -1.85
C GLU A 239 4.43 16.60 -2.41
N GLY A 240 5.21 16.82 -3.47
CA GLY A 240 6.01 15.75 -4.09
C GLY A 240 5.19 14.58 -4.67
N GLY A 241 3.90 14.80 -4.98
CA GLY A 241 2.98 13.74 -5.43
C GLY A 241 2.32 12.94 -4.31
N TYR A 242 2.62 13.26 -3.04
CA TYR A 242 2.00 12.64 -1.87
C TYR A 242 0.88 13.53 -1.31
N ASN A 243 -0.17 12.90 -0.79
CA ASN A 243 -1.30 13.58 -0.17
C ASN A 243 -1.17 13.56 1.35
N PHE A 244 -1.26 14.73 1.95
CA PHE A 244 -1.22 14.94 3.40
C PHE A 244 -2.48 15.68 3.85
N MET A 245 -2.78 15.58 5.15
CA MET A 245 -3.81 16.35 5.83
C MET A 245 -3.13 17.26 6.84
N GLU A 246 -3.25 18.56 6.65
CA GLU A 246 -2.83 19.56 7.64
C GLU A 246 -3.97 19.78 8.62
N THR A 247 -3.70 19.54 9.90
CA THR A 247 -4.57 19.85 11.01
C THR A 247 -4.00 21.04 11.78
N LYS A 248 -4.78 22.10 11.92
CA LYS A 248 -4.47 23.24 12.79
C LYS A 248 -5.39 23.25 13.99
N ILE A 249 -4.83 23.47 15.17
CA ILE A 249 -5.56 23.69 16.42
C ILE A 249 -5.42 25.15 16.81
N TYR A 250 -6.53 25.76 17.18
CA TYR A 250 -6.62 27.18 17.49
C TYR A 250 -7.01 27.39 18.96
N LYS A 251 -6.46 28.43 19.57
CA LYS A 251 -6.85 28.91 20.90
C LYS A 251 -6.83 30.44 20.88
N ASN A 252 -7.94 31.07 21.26
CA ASN A 252 -8.10 32.53 21.24
C ASN A 252 -7.79 33.16 19.85
N GLY A 253 -8.15 32.46 18.77
CA GLY A 253 -7.90 32.91 17.39
C GLY A 253 -6.50 32.67 16.86
N GLU A 254 -5.55 32.22 17.69
CA GLU A 254 -4.18 31.92 17.28
C GLU A 254 -3.96 30.42 17.08
N VAL A 255 -3.12 30.05 16.11
CA VAL A 255 -2.72 28.66 15.88
C VAL A 255 -1.74 28.23 16.96
N VAL A 256 -2.15 27.28 17.80
CA VAL A 256 -1.29 26.72 18.87
C VAL A 256 -0.60 25.43 18.48
N SER A 257 -1.10 24.73 17.46
CA SER A 257 -0.50 23.52 16.91
C SER A 257 -0.84 23.38 15.44
N THR A 258 0.16 22.97 14.65
CA THR A 258 -0.01 22.56 13.25
C THR A 258 0.66 21.21 13.10
N GLU A 259 -0.06 20.26 12.51
CA GLU A 259 0.47 18.94 12.20
C GLU A 259 0.04 18.54 10.79
N THR A 260 0.99 18.08 9.98
CA THR A 260 0.72 17.66 8.59
C THR A 260 1.20 16.23 8.39
N LYS A 261 0.25 15.30 8.22
CA LYS A 261 0.53 13.85 8.13
C LYS A 261 -0.27 13.19 7.02
N ASP A 262 0.25 12.08 6.52
CA ASP A 262 -0.47 11.19 5.61
C ASP A 262 -1.44 10.27 6.37
N GLU A 263 -2.11 9.37 5.65
CA GLU A 263 -3.03 8.38 6.22
C GLU A 263 -2.36 7.38 7.19
N ASN A 264 -1.05 7.19 7.08
CA ASN A 264 -0.24 6.27 7.89
C ASN A 264 0.44 6.98 9.07
N GLY A 265 0.25 8.30 9.23
CA GLY A 265 0.87 9.11 10.27
C GLY A 265 2.29 9.59 9.96
N TYR A 266 2.78 9.41 8.73
CA TYR A 266 4.07 9.92 8.28
C TYR A 266 3.98 11.43 8.03
N SER A 267 4.87 12.21 8.65
CA SER A 267 4.81 13.68 8.61
C SER A 267 5.50 14.26 7.37
N ILE A 268 5.02 15.40 6.92
CA ILE A 268 5.59 16.12 5.76
C ILE A 268 7.02 16.59 6.03
N GLU A 269 7.37 16.88 7.29
CA GLU A 269 8.74 17.22 7.68
C GLU A 269 9.71 16.05 7.47
N ASN A 270 9.25 14.82 7.72
CA ASN A 270 10.05 13.63 7.42
C ASN A 270 10.25 13.45 5.91
N LEU A 271 9.22 13.69 5.08
CA LEU A 271 9.35 13.66 3.62
C LEU A 271 10.45 14.63 3.15
N ARG A 272 10.40 15.88 3.64
CA ARG A 272 11.37 16.92 3.30
C ARG A 272 12.78 16.55 3.77
N LYS A 273 12.91 15.94 4.94
CA LYS A 273 14.19 15.43 5.45
C LYS A 273 14.74 14.33 4.53
N ASP A 274 13.91 13.36 4.16
CA ASP A 274 14.30 12.25 3.30
C ASP A 274 14.67 12.73 1.89
N GLN A 275 13.95 13.72 1.34
CA GLN A 275 14.29 14.36 0.06
C GLN A 275 15.64 15.07 0.12
N LYS A 276 15.91 15.84 1.17
CA LYS A 276 17.19 16.52 1.35
C LYS A 276 18.36 15.52 1.47
N LEU A 277 18.16 14.42 2.19
CA LEU A 277 19.16 13.35 2.27
C LEU A 277 19.38 12.69 0.91
N ALA A 278 18.33 12.49 0.13
CA ALA A 278 18.43 11.91 -1.20
C ALA A 278 19.23 12.83 -2.16
N GLU A 279 18.96 14.13 -2.13
CA GLU A 279 19.70 15.14 -2.91
C GLU A 279 21.19 15.14 -2.55
N GLN A 280 21.52 15.23 -1.25
CA GLN A 280 22.91 15.22 -0.78
C GLN A 280 23.63 13.92 -1.17
N TYR A 281 22.97 12.77 -1.04
CA TYR A 281 23.55 11.49 -1.47
C TYR A 281 23.80 11.46 -2.98
N ASP A 282 22.85 11.96 -3.79
CA ASP A 282 22.96 11.93 -5.25
C ASP A 282 24.10 12.83 -5.75
N GLU A 283 24.31 14.00 -5.14
CA GLU A 283 25.46 14.85 -5.43
C GLU A 283 26.79 14.14 -5.16
N LEU A 284 26.93 13.52 -3.98
CA LEU A 284 28.13 12.75 -3.62
C LEU A 284 28.30 11.51 -4.51
N TYR A 285 27.20 10.84 -4.86
CA TYR A 285 27.25 9.66 -5.71
C TYR A 285 27.69 10.00 -7.13
N ASN A 286 27.27 11.14 -7.68
CA ASN A 286 27.75 11.61 -8.98
C ASN A 286 29.27 11.84 -8.95
N LEU A 287 29.80 12.43 -7.87
CA LEU A 287 31.26 12.59 -7.69
C LEU A 287 31.98 11.24 -7.59
N TYR A 288 31.38 10.26 -6.91
CA TYR A 288 31.89 8.89 -6.84
C TYR A 288 31.87 8.20 -8.21
N GLU A 289 30.78 8.32 -8.96
CA GLU A 289 30.62 7.76 -10.31
C GLU A 289 31.64 8.37 -11.29
N GLU A 290 31.94 9.65 -11.17
CA GLU A 290 32.92 10.32 -12.01
C GLU A 290 34.37 9.97 -11.63
N ARG A 291 34.71 10.04 -10.34
CA ARG A 291 36.11 10.01 -9.87
C ARG A 291 36.60 8.62 -9.47
N VAL A 292 35.71 7.71 -9.11
CA VAL A 292 36.08 6.46 -8.42
C VAL A 292 35.56 5.22 -9.16
N SER A 293 34.26 5.16 -9.46
CA SER A 293 33.61 3.94 -9.97
C SER A 293 34.31 3.32 -11.19
N PRO A 294 34.69 4.07 -12.25
CA PRO A 294 35.22 3.47 -13.47
C PRO A 294 36.57 2.76 -13.22
N TYR A 295 37.43 3.37 -12.42
CA TYR A 295 38.72 2.80 -12.04
C TYR A 295 38.56 1.59 -11.14
N LEU A 296 37.64 1.66 -10.19
CA LEU A 296 37.38 0.59 -9.23
C LEU A 296 36.76 -0.65 -9.89
N ASP A 297 35.83 -0.47 -10.83
CA ASP A 297 35.23 -1.57 -11.59
C ASP A 297 36.28 -2.24 -12.49
N SER A 298 37.08 -1.46 -13.21
CA SER A 298 38.18 -1.99 -14.03
C SER A 298 39.21 -2.77 -13.19
N LEU A 299 39.59 -2.24 -12.02
CA LEU A 299 40.49 -2.92 -11.10
C LEU A 299 39.88 -4.24 -10.62
N TYR A 300 38.60 -4.25 -10.27
CA TYR A 300 37.92 -5.42 -9.76
C TYR A 300 37.78 -6.54 -10.81
N GLU A 301 37.48 -6.20 -12.06
CA GLU A 301 37.46 -7.17 -13.16
C GLU A 301 38.82 -7.88 -13.28
N LYS A 302 39.92 -7.11 -13.30
CA LYS A 302 41.27 -7.66 -13.32
C LYS A 302 41.56 -8.54 -12.09
N MET A 303 41.06 -8.15 -10.90
CA MET A 303 41.20 -8.96 -9.68
C MET A 303 40.46 -10.30 -9.77
N CYS A 304 39.26 -10.31 -10.35
CA CYS A 304 38.48 -11.51 -10.58
C CYS A 304 39.18 -12.45 -11.55
N ASP A 305 39.69 -11.94 -12.67
CA ASP A 305 40.47 -12.70 -13.65
C ASP A 305 41.72 -13.31 -13.02
N TYR A 306 42.45 -12.52 -12.24
CA TYR A 306 43.63 -12.97 -11.52
C TYR A 306 43.32 -14.07 -10.50
N ARG A 307 42.25 -13.92 -9.71
CA ARG A 307 41.82 -14.96 -8.77
C ARG A 307 41.41 -16.25 -9.48
N HIS A 308 40.80 -16.13 -10.65
CA HIS A 308 40.47 -17.28 -11.49
C HIS A 308 41.74 -17.98 -12.01
N ALA A 309 42.75 -17.22 -12.45
CA ALA A 309 44.04 -17.75 -12.87
C ALA A 309 44.75 -18.52 -11.74
N LEU A 310 44.73 -18.00 -10.50
CA LEU A 310 45.27 -18.71 -9.33
C LEU A 310 44.55 -20.05 -9.07
N GLN A 311 43.22 -20.09 -9.20
CA GLN A 311 42.46 -21.34 -9.05
C GLN A 311 42.76 -22.38 -10.12
N ILE A 312 43.13 -21.95 -11.33
CA ILE A 312 43.59 -22.86 -12.40
C ILE A 312 44.97 -23.42 -12.02
N GLN A 313 45.89 -22.57 -11.54
CA GLN A 313 47.24 -22.97 -11.14
C GLN A 313 47.26 -23.97 -9.96
N GLU A 314 46.35 -23.83 -8.98
CA GLU A 314 46.19 -24.81 -7.88
C GLU A 314 45.84 -26.23 -8.40
N LYS A 315 45.26 -26.35 -9.60
CA LYS A 315 44.89 -27.64 -10.21
C LYS A 315 46.04 -28.30 -10.99
N ASP A 316 47.07 -27.55 -11.35
CA ASP A 316 48.26 -28.07 -12.04
C ASP A 316 49.19 -28.80 -11.05
N LYS A 317 48.86 -30.06 -10.77
CA LYS A 317 49.71 -30.95 -9.98
C LYS A 317 50.96 -31.33 -10.77
N TYR A 318 52.12 -30.84 -10.32
CA TYR A 318 53.43 -31.28 -10.81
C TYR A 318 53.70 -32.75 -10.43
N GLY A 319 53.35 -33.67 -11.32
CA GLY A 319 53.67 -35.10 -11.23
C GLY A 319 55.02 -35.44 -11.86
N GLY A 320 56.12 -35.09 -11.19
CA GLY A 320 57.48 -35.50 -11.59
C GLY A 320 58.03 -36.69 -10.77
N PRO A 321 59.04 -37.43 -11.26
CA PRO A 321 59.51 -38.70 -10.68
C PRO A 321 60.20 -38.58 -9.30
N CYS A 322 60.56 -37.38 -8.82
CA CYS A 322 61.14 -37.18 -7.49
C CYS A 322 60.08 -36.80 -6.44
N ARG A 323 59.47 -37.80 -5.78
CA ARG A 323 58.36 -37.60 -4.83
C ARG A 323 58.71 -36.73 -3.61
N LYS A 324 59.94 -36.77 -3.10
CA LYS A 324 60.36 -35.98 -1.92
C LYS A 324 60.74 -34.54 -2.29
N ALA A 325 61.47 -34.33 -3.39
CA ALA A 325 61.71 -32.99 -3.90
C ALA A 325 60.40 -32.30 -4.28
N ALA A 326 59.42 -33.04 -4.81
CA ALA A 326 58.07 -32.52 -4.96
C ALA A 326 57.47 -32.07 -3.62
N TYR A 327 57.59 -32.86 -2.55
CA TYR A 327 57.04 -32.51 -1.22
C TYR A 327 57.71 -31.27 -0.58
N GLU A 328 59.03 -31.24 -0.42
CA GLU A 328 59.74 -30.12 0.23
C GLU A 328 59.65 -28.83 -0.63
N SER A 329 59.59 -28.98 -1.95
CA SER A 329 59.36 -27.84 -2.84
C SER A 329 57.96 -27.29 -2.73
N THR A 330 56.97 -28.18 -2.66
CA THR A 330 55.56 -27.81 -2.54
C THR A 330 55.32 -27.05 -1.23
N GLU A 331 55.87 -27.52 -0.11
CA GLU A 331 55.71 -26.83 1.18
C GLU A 331 56.29 -25.40 1.17
N LYS A 332 57.48 -25.21 0.59
CA LYS A 332 58.08 -23.88 0.44
C LYS A 332 57.24 -22.97 -0.46
N ILE A 333 56.76 -23.49 -1.60
CA ILE A 333 55.91 -22.74 -2.53
C ILE A 333 54.56 -22.38 -1.90
N ASP A 334 53.90 -23.33 -1.24
CA ASP A 334 52.63 -23.13 -0.54
C ASP A 334 52.75 -22.05 0.54
N SER A 335 53.89 -22.00 1.24
CA SER A 335 54.17 -20.92 2.19
C SER A 335 54.18 -19.55 1.50
N LEU A 336 54.88 -19.39 0.37
CA LEU A 336 54.92 -18.14 -0.38
C LEU A 336 53.54 -17.75 -0.93
N ILE A 337 52.78 -18.72 -1.47
CA ILE A 337 51.41 -18.52 -1.96
C ILE A 337 50.48 -18.09 -0.82
N ASN A 338 50.61 -18.66 0.37
CA ASN A 338 49.82 -18.26 1.53
C ASN A 338 50.04 -16.78 1.92
N TYR A 339 51.27 -16.27 1.81
CA TYR A 339 51.54 -14.84 2.05
C TYR A 339 50.93 -13.95 0.95
N LEU A 340 51.04 -14.37 -0.32
CA LEU A 340 50.37 -13.68 -1.43
C LEU A 340 48.85 -13.63 -1.24
N ASN A 341 48.23 -14.76 -0.86
CA ASN A 341 46.78 -14.85 -0.63
C ASN A 341 46.29 -13.93 0.48
N LYS A 342 47.08 -13.71 1.54
CA LYS A 342 46.75 -12.73 2.59
C LYS A 342 46.69 -11.30 2.05
N HIS A 343 47.63 -10.93 1.19
CA HIS A 343 47.63 -9.61 0.54
C HIS A 343 46.47 -9.45 -0.44
N VAL A 344 46.22 -10.46 -1.28
CA VAL A 344 45.07 -10.50 -2.19
C VAL A 344 43.76 -10.33 -1.43
N ALA A 345 43.58 -11.05 -0.31
CA ALA A 345 42.38 -10.94 0.52
C ALA A 345 42.20 -9.52 1.08
N LYS A 346 43.27 -8.88 1.55
CA LYS A 346 43.24 -7.51 2.06
C LYS A 346 42.82 -6.52 0.97
N THR A 347 43.46 -6.55 -0.20
CA THR A 347 43.13 -5.66 -1.33
C THR A 347 41.68 -5.87 -1.80
N TYR A 348 41.22 -7.12 -1.84
CA TYR A 348 39.85 -7.47 -2.24
C TYR A 348 38.79 -6.97 -1.24
N ILE A 349 39.05 -7.08 0.06
CA ILE A 349 38.16 -6.54 1.10
C ILE A 349 38.04 -5.02 0.96
N THR A 350 39.16 -4.32 0.75
CA THR A 350 39.18 -2.87 0.53
C THR A 350 38.38 -2.48 -0.71
N ALA A 351 38.61 -3.13 -1.86
CA ALA A 351 37.87 -2.84 -3.09
C ALA A 351 36.36 -3.08 -2.95
N ASN A 352 35.93 -4.19 -2.32
CA ASN A 352 34.50 -4.44 -2.10
C ASN A 352 33.84 -3.43 -1.17
N ARG A 353 34.55 -2.93 -0.14
CA ARG A 353 34.03 -1.87 0.73
C ARG A 353 33.68 -0.63 -0.08
N TYR A 354 34.42 -0.35 -1.15
CA TYR A 354 34.23 0.81 -2.01
C TYR A 354 33.16 0.60 -3.10
N ARG A 355 32.87 -0.64 -3.52
CA ARG A 355 31.84 -0.96 -4.53
C ARG A 355 30.41 -1.06 -4.00
N ARG A 356 30.20 -0.95 -2.69
CA ARG A 356 28.86 -1.14 -2.09
C ARG A 356 27.87 0.00 -2.36
N PHE A 357 28.34 1.13 -2.87
CA PHE A 357 27.52 2.31 -3.13
C PHE A 357 26.85 2.21 -4.50
N SER A 358 25.60 2.67 -4.61
CA SER A 358 24.84 2.63 -5.86
C SER A 358 23.95 3.85 -5.99
N LYS A 359 23.54 4.19 -7.22
CA LYS A 359 22.62 5.30 -7.49
C LYS A 359 21.32 5.24 -6.68
N LYS A 360 20.87 4.04 -6.32
CA LYS A 360 19.65 3.84 -5.53
C LYS A 360 19.86 4.02 -4.02
N GLY A 361 21.10 4.07 -3.54
CA GLY A 361 21.48 3.98 -2.13
C GLY A 361 22.25 2.69 -1.81
N ILE A 362 22.42 2.35 -0.53
CA ILE A 362 22.97 1.04 -0.13
C ILE A 362 21.82 0.08 0.18
N LEU A 363 22.04 -1.19 -0.19
CA LEU A 363 21.09 -2.27 0.00
C LEU A 363 21.09 -2.74 1.47
N TYR A 364 19.95 -2.58 2.15
CA TYR A 364 19.72 -3.11 3.51
C TYR A 364 18.75 -4.27 3.52
N LYS A 365 18.98 -5.24 4.42
CA LYS A 365 17.99 -6.25 4.76
C LYS A 365 16.92 -5.61 5.66
N VAL A 366 15.65 -5.65 5.23
CA VAL A 366 14.51 -5.03 5.92
C VAL A 366 13.50 -6.08 6.43
N GLY A 367 13.84 -7.37 6.29
CA GLY A 367 13.05 -8.49 6.79
C GLY A 367 13.55 -9.82 6.25
N ASP A 368 12.76 -10.88 6.40
CA ASP A 368 13.06 -12.17 5.80
C ASP A 368 13.00 -12.08 4.28
N ASN A 369 14.16 -12.22 3.64
CA ASN A 369 14.37 -12.16 2.19
C ASN A 369 13.93 -10.86 1.50
N LYS A 370 13.76 -9.76 2.24
CA LYS A 370 13.44 -8.43 1.68
C LYS A 370 14.60 -7.47 1.83
N TYR A 371 14.95 -6.82 0.73
CA TYR A 371 15.97 -5.79 0.70
C TYR A 371 15.37 -4.47 0.20
N ALA A 372 15.83 -3.37 0.77
CA ALA A 372 15.50 -2.03 0.28
C ALA A 372 16.77 -1.19 0.20
N TYR A 373 16.82 -0.35 -0.82
CA TYR A 373 17.84 0.67 -0.90
C TYR A 373 17.47 1.85 -0.02
N LYS A 374 18.43 2.39 0.73
CA LYS A 374 18.22 3.57 1.57
C LYS A 374 19.30 4.61 1.28
N LYS A 375 18.97 5.87 1.54
CA LYS A 375 19.88 7.02 1.49
C LYS A 375 19.82 7.72 2.85
N THR A 376 20.69 7.31 3.76
CA THR A 376 20.72 7.72 5.16
C THR A 376 21.94 8.58 5.45
N GLU A 377 21.88 9.35 6.54
CA GLU A 377 23.02 10.14 7.04
C GLU A 377 24.29 9.29 7.20
N LYS A 378 24.15 8.03 7.64
CA LYS A 378 25.27 7.09 7.79
C LYS A 378 25.94 6.76 6.45
N GLU A 379 25.16 6.66 5.38
CA GLU A 379 25.67 6.31 4.05
C GLU A 379 26.31 7.50 3.37
N ILE A 380 25.72 8.68 3.56
CA ILE A 380 26.29 9.97 3.15
C ILE A 380 27.67 10.13 3.78
N HIS A 381 27.78 10.01 5.11
CA HIS A 381 29.07 10.11 5.80
C HIS A 381 30.07 9.05 5.32
N ALA A 382 29.61 7.82 5.02
CA ALA A 382 30.50 6.78 4.52
C ALA A 382 30.98 7.06 3.09
N LEU A 383 30.20 7.76 2.27
CA LEU A 383 30.56 8.17 0.92
C LEU A 383 31.47 9.40 0.94
N GLU A 384 31.25 10.34 1.86
CA GLU A 384 32.16 11.46 2.16
C GLU A 384 33.53 10.94 2.61
N GLU A 385 33.58 10.07 3.62
CA GLU A 385 34.81 9.42 4.10
C GLU A 385 35.55 8.73 2.95
N LEU A 386 34.82 8.04 2.06
CA LEU A 386 35.41 7.41 0.89
C LEU A 386 36.07 8.44 -0.03
N LEU A 387 35.33 9.48 -0.44
CA LEU A 387 35.80 10.49 -1.38
C LEU A 387 37.02 11.27 -0.84
N ASP A 388 37.11 11.42 0.49
CA ASP A 388 38.22 12.09 1.16
C ASP A 388 39.45 11.19 1.32
N THR A 389 39.26 9.89 1.55
CA THR A 389 40.35 8.97 1.93
C THR A 389 40.83 8.07 0.79
N ILE A 390 40.07 7.94 -0.29
CA ILE A 390 40.40 7.02 -1.36
C ILE A 390 41.62 7.48 -2.15
N ASP A 391 42.66 6.64 -2.14
CA ASP A 391 43.78 6.73 -3.06
C ASP A 391 43.72 5.55 -4.03
N ILE A 392 42.92 5.73 -5.09
CA ILE A 392 42.71 4.72 -6.12
C ILE A 392 44.02 4.33 -6.81
N TYR A 393 44.97 5.27 -6.93
CA TYR A 393 46.27 5.04 -7.55
C TYR A 393 47.15 4.15 -6.67
N THR A 394 47.14 4.37 -5.36
CA THR A 394 47.83 3.47 -4.42
C THR A 394 47.22 2.07 -4.44
N LEU A 395 45.87 1.95 -4.45
CA LEU A 395 45.20 0.65 -4.52
C LEU A 395 45.53 -0.11 -5.83
N GLU A 396 45.52 0.60 -6.95
CA GLU A 396 45.91 0.03 -8.25
C GLU A 396 47.37 -0.43 -8.25
N LYS A 397 48.29 0.38 -7.70
CA LYS A 397 49.71 0.04 -7.59
C LYS A 397 49.96 -1.17 -6.69
N GLU A 398 49.26 -1.25 -5.55
CA GLU A 398 49.30 -2.44 -4.69
C GLU A 398 48.87 -3.68 -5.45
N PHE A 399 47.81 -3.58 -6.27
CA PHE A 399 47.33 -4.70 -7.07
C PHE A 399 48.32 -5.14 -8.16
N TYR A 400 48.94 -4.21 -8.91
CA TYR A 400 50.00 -4.58 -9.86
C TYR A 400 51.21 -5.22 -9.17
N THR A 401 51.52 -4.81 -7.95
CA THR A 401 52.57 -5.43 -7.13
C THR A 401 52.25 -6.90 -6.82
N LEU A 402 50.98 -7.28 -6.67
CA LEU A 402 50.57 -8.68 -6.50
C LEU A 402 50.84 -9.52 -7.76
N PHE A 403 50.63 -8.96 -8.96
CA PHE A 403 51.01 -9.64 -10.20
C PHE A 403 52.53 -9.85 -10.28
N GLU A 404 53.33 -8.83 -9.95
CA GLU A 404 54.79 -9.00 -9.89
C GLU A 404 55.22 -10.09 -8.91
N ILE A 405 54.60 -10.15 -7.73
CA ILE A 405 54.86 -11.20 -6.74
C ILE A 405 54.57 -12.59 -7.34
N THR A 406 53.46 -12.72 -8.06
CA THR A 406 53.05 -13.97 -8.71
C THR A 406 54.07 -14.41 -9.74
N ASP A 407 54.49 -13.51 -10.62
CA ASP A 407 55.51 -13.77 -11.63
C ASP A 407 56.85 -14.21 -11.00
N ILE A 408 57.19 -13.67 -9.84
CA ILE A 408 58.38 -14.06 -9.10
C ILE A 408 58.24 -15.46 -8.50
N ILE A 409 57.09 -15.79 -7.91
CA ILE A 409 56.81 -17.13 -7.37
C ILE A 409 56.87 -18.17 -8.49
N GLU A 410 56.29 -17.89 -9.65
CA GLU A 410 56.36 -18.77 -10.83
C GLU A 410 57.79 -18.96 -11.35
N LYS A 411 58.67 -17.96 -11.20
CA LYS A 411 60.10 -18.11 -11.50
C LYS A 411 60.87 -18.91 -10.44
N ILE A 412 60.50 -18.78 -9.16
CA ILE A 412 61.10 -19.55 -8.05
C ILE A 412 60.79 -21.04 -8.19
N LYS A 413 59.54 -21.38 -8.53
CA LYS A 413 59.01 -22.75 -8.61
C LYS A 413 59.91 -23.77 -9.35
N PRO A 414 60.34 -23.54 -10.61
CA PRO A 414 61.20 -24.47 -11.32
C PRO A 414 62.62 -24.54 -10.75
N ASP A 415 63.16 -23.43 -10.23
CA ASP A 415 64.50 -23.41 -9.63
C ASP A 415 64.52 -24.23 -8.35
N LEU A 416 63.51 -24.05 -7.51
CA LEU A 416 63.33 -24.76 -6.27
C LEU A 416 63.21 -26.26 -6.53
N TYR A 417 62.31 -26.68 -7.44
CA TYR A 417 62.18 -28.09 -7.82
C TYR A 417 63.50 -28.70 -8.32
N TYR A 418 64.24 -27.97 -9.15
CA TYR A 418 65.54 -28.43 -9.67
C TYR A 418 66.57 -28.60 -8.56
N ILE A 419 66.68 -27.63 -7.65
CA ILE A 419 67.66 -27.67 -6.54
C ILE A 419 67.38 -28.89 -5.66
N GLU A 420 66.14 -29.05 -5.20
CA GLU A 420 65.78 -30.15 -4.32
C GLU A 420 65.98 -31.51 -5.00
N CYS A 421 65.72 -31.63 -6.31
CA CYS A 421 65.97 -32.87 -7.07
C CYS A 421 67.46 -33.16 -7.30
N SER A 422 68.28 -32.12 -7.52
CA SER A 422 69.63 -32.28 -8.05
C SER A 422 70.70 -32.36 -6.96
N TYR A 423 70.54 -31.57 -5.90
CA TYR A 423 71.51 -31.46 -4.81
C TYR A 423 71.35 -32.52 -3.73
N THR A 424 70.17 -33.14 -3.61
CA THR A 424 69.93 -34.24 -2.67
C THR A 424 70.11 -35.59 -3.37
N TYR A 425 70.76 -36.54 -2.71
CA TYR A 425 70.88 -37.93 -3.19
C TYR A 425 69.98 -38.84 -2.36
N TYR A 426 69.17 -39.68 -3.01
CA TYR A 426 68.23 -40.57 -2.33
C TYR A 426 68.86 -41.95 -2.12
N TRP A 427 69.21 -42.27 -0.88
CA TRP A 427 69.53 -43.64 -0.47
C TRP A 427 68.30 -44.25 0.22
N GLY A 428 67.68 -45.24 -0.42
CA GLY A 428 66.80 -46.20 0.27
C GLY A 428 65.32 -46.15 -0.10
N GLN A 429 64.79 -47.31 -0.49
CA GLN A 429 63.35 -47.58 -0.45
C GLN A 429 62.82 -47.37 0.97
N GLN A 430 61.64 -46.75 1.09
CA GLN A 430 60.77 -46.72 2.27
C GLN A 430 61.42 -46.23 3.58
N GLY A 431 61.32 -44.92 3.82
CA GLY A 431 61.30 -44.35 5.18
C GLY A 431 62.59 -43.67 5.62
N TYR A 432 62.67 -42.37 5.29
CA TYR A 432 63.50 -41.31 5.89
C TYR A 432 64.95 -41.65 6.26
N SER A 433 65.90 -41.16 5.45
CA SER A 433 67.26 -40.87 5.89
C SER A 433 67.73 -39.51 5.35
N ASP A 434 68.63 -38.87 6.08
CA ASP A 434 69.03 -37.46 6.00
C ASP A 434 69.46 -36.98 4.61
N ASN A 435 69.13 -35.72 4.29
CA ASN A 435 69.53 -35.04 3.06
C ASN A 435 71.04 -34.80 3.08
N VAL A 436 71.83 -35.70 2.50
CA VAL A 436 73.26 -35.46 2.30
C VAL A 436 73.45 -34.76 0.96
N PRO A 437 73.96 -33.50 0.94
CA PRO A 437 74.24 -32.81 -0.30
C PRO A 437 75.33 -33.56 -1.10
N ASN A 438 75.02 -33.92 -2.35
CA ASN A 438 75.96 -34.63 -3.23
C ASN A 438 77.01 -33.70 -3.86
N LYS A 439 76.76 -32.39 -3.82
CA LYS A 439 77.60 -31.32 -4.37
C LYS A 439 77.40 -30.04 -3.56
N HIS A 440 78.45 -29.23 -3.43
CA HIS A 440 78.39 -27.91 -2.78
C HIS A 440 77.71 -27.91 -1.40
N PRO A 441 78.23 -28.71 -0.44
CA PRO A 441 77.56 -28.93 0.85
C PRO A 441 77.32 -27.63 1.63
N TYR A 442 78.31 -26.72 1.67
CA TYR A 442 78.18 -25.48 2.43
C TYR A 442 77.23 -24.48 1.75
N SER A 443 77.24 -24.40 0.42
CA SER A 443 76.26 -23.56 -0.30
C SER A 443 74.84 -24.10 -0.17
N TYR A 444 74.66 -25.43 -0.12
CA TYR A 444 73.36 -26.06 0.04
C TYR A 444 72.78 -25.86 1.44
N GLU A 445 73.58 -26.05 2.50
CA GLU A 445 73.16 -25.67 3.85
C GLU A 445 72.81 -24.19 3.91
N ALA A 446 73.67 -23.31 3.39
CA ALA A 446 73.40 -21.87 3.36
C ALA A 446 72.11 -21.53 2.60
N TYR A 447 71.80 -22.23 1.50
CA TYR A 447 70.53 -22.10 0.78
C TYR A 447 69.33 -22.45 1.67
N LEU A 448 69.39 -23.56 2.43
CA LEU A 448 68.32 -23.96 3.34
C LEU A 448 68.11 -22.92 4.46
N HIS A 449 69.20 -22.43 5.05
CA HIS A 449 69.15 -21.39 6.09
C HIS A 449 68.60 -20.07 5.53
N THR A 450 69.13 -19.62 4.39
CA THR A 450 68.73 -18.34 3.77
C THR A 450 67.28 -18.35 3.30
N THR A 451 66.80 -19.45 2.71
CA THR A 451 65.40 -19.55 2.29
C THR A 451 64.44 -19.56 3.48
N ARG A 452 64.77 -20.28 4.56
CA ARG A 452 63.99 -20.23 5.82
C ARG A 452 63.97 -18.83 6.44
N TYR A 453 65.13 -18.17 6.49
CA TYR A 453 65.27 -16.80 6.96
C TYR A 453 64.38 -15.83 6.18
N LEU A 454 64.46 -15.85 4.84
CA LEU A 454 63.64 -15.00 3.99
C LEU A 454 62.14 -15.29 4.15
N THR A 455 61.73 -16.56 4.23
CA THR A 455 60.32 -16.92 4.48
C THR A 455 59.84 -16.36 5.82
N SER A 456 60.64 -16.47 6.89
CA SER A 456 60.28 -15.92 8.20
C SER A 456 60.09 -14.39 8.19
N LYS A 457 60.86 -13.69 7.35
CA LYS A 457 60.79 -12.23 7.20
C LYS A 457 59.52 -11.76 6.48
N LEU A 458 58.78 -12.64 5.79
CA LEU A 458 57.52 -12.29 5.12
C LEU A 458 56.38 -12.04 6.11
N LYS A 459 56.53 -12.46 7.37
CA LYS A 459 55.52 -12.24 8.40
C LYS A 459 55.33 -10.75 8.66
N ASP A 460 54.07 -10.31 8.65
CA ASP A 460 53.63 -8.94 8.98
C ASP A 460 54.22 -7.85 8.07
N LYS A 461 54.63 -8.20 6.85
CA LYS A 461 55.14 -7.28 5.83
C LYS A 461 54.05 -6.79 4.91
N ASP A 462 54.17 -5.55 4.43
CA ASP A 462 53.31 -5.02 3.39
C ASP A 462 53.62 -5.63 2.01
N VAL A 463 52.81 -5.31 1.00
CA VAL A 463 52.95 -5.89 -0.35
C VAL A 463 54.29 -5.52 -1.03
N TYR A 464 54.80 -4.31 -0.78
CA TYR A 464 56.05 -3.83 -1.40
C TYR A 464 57.28 -4.45 -0.71
N GLU A 465 57.26 -4.55 0.62
CA GLU A 465 58.27 -5.26 1.39
C GLU A 465 58.29 -6.75 1.04
N THR A 466 57.10 -7.36 0.90
CA THR A 466 56.94 -8.75 0.46
C THR A 466 57.59 -8.96 -0.91
N LEU A 467 57.29 -8.11 -1.89
CA LEU A 467 57.92 -8.15 -3.21
C LEU A 467 59.45 -8.07 -3.12
N LYS A 468 59.98 -7.16 -2.30
CA LYS A 468 61.44 -7.02 -2.12
C LYS A 468 62.10 -8.28 -1.57
N ILE A 469 61.47 -8.91 -0.57
CA ILE A 469 61.97 -10.16 0.03
C ILE A 469 61.91 -11.31 -0.99
N LEU A 470 60.82 -11.42 -1.75
CA LEU A 470 60.67 -12.46 -2.77
C LEU A 470 61.66 -12.30 -3.93
N LYS A 471 61.99 -11.06 -4.32
CA LYS A 471 63.08 -10.80 -5.30
C LYS A 471 64.41 -11.36 -4.80
N GLN A 472 64.73 -11.19 -3.51
CA GLN A 472 65.94 -11.78 -2.91
C GLN A 472 65.87 -13.32 -2.88
N TYR A 473 64.71 -13.88 -2.52
CA TYR A 473 64.47 -15.33 -2.52
C TYR A 473 64.72 -15.94 -3.91
N ALA A 474 64.19 -15.30 -4.96
CA ALA A 474 64.39 -15.71 -6.34
C ALA A 474 65.87 -15.69 -6.76
N ILE A 475 66.63 -14.68 -6.35
CA ILE A 475 68.08 -14.62 -6.61
C ILE A 475 68.80 -15.80 -5.95
N VAL A 476 68.48 -16.12 -4.70
CA VAL A 476 69.06 -17.24 -3.94
C VAL A 476 68.80 -18.57 -4.67
N CYS A 477 67.55 -18.86 -5.05
CA CYS A 477 67.19 -20.05 -5.82
C CYS A 477 67.93 -20.09 -7.17
N SER A 478 67.88 -19.01 -7.95
CA SER A 478 68.47 -18.99 -9.29
C SER A 478 69.97 -19.24 -9.27
N LYS A 479 70.70 -18.61 -8.33
CA LYS A 479 72.13 -18.86 -8.18
C LYS A 479 72.45 -20.27 -7.76
N MET A 480 71.70 -20.82 -6.80
CA MET A 480 71.94 -22.18 -6.36
C MET A 480 71.74 -23.19 -7.50
N ARG A 481 70.71 -23.00 -8.33
CA ARG A 481 70.51 -23.76 -9.58
C ARG A 481 71.69 -23.60 -10.54
N GLN A 482 72.11 -22.37 -10.83
CA GLN A 482 73.22 -22.09 -11.75
C GLN A 482 74.53 -22.75 -11.31
N TRP A 483 74.81 -22.71 -10.01
CA TRP A 483 76.02 -23.27 -9.45
C TRP A 483 76.09 -24.78 -9.56
N TYR A 484 74.96 -25.50 -9.72
CA TYR A 484 74.95 -26.95 -9.75
C TYR A 484 75.92 -27.53 -10.77
N ASN A 485 76.08 -26.91 -11.94
CA ASN A 485 76.99 -27.37 -13.00
C ASN A 485 78.35 -26.65 -13.00
N GLN A 486 78.64 -25.82 -12.01
CA GLN A 486 79.86 -25.02 -11.94
C GLN A 486 80.82 -25.52 -10.86
N ARG A 487 82.07 -25.02 -10.87
CA ARG A 487 83.05 -25.23 -9.81
C ARG A 487 83.15 -23.96 -8.96
N ILE A 488 82.58 -24.00 -7.76
CA ILE A 488 82.37 -22.80 -6.94
C ILE A 488 83.25 -22.76 -5.66
N GLY A 489 84.50 -23.23 -5.73
CA GLY A 489 85.35 -23.41 -4.53
C GLY A 489 85.70 -22.14 -3.74
N LYS A 490 85.66 -20.95 -4.35
CA LYS A 490 85.79 -19.67 -3.62
C LYS A 490 84.51 -19.36 -2.82
N ILE A 491 83.35 -19.60 -3.44
CA ILE A 491 82.02 -19.36 -2.87
C ILE A 491 81.75 -20.36 -1.73
N GLU A 492 82.07 -21.64 -1.92
CA GLU A 492 82.00 -22.67 -0.86
C GLU A 492 82.79 -22.29 0.39
N ARG A 493 84.00 -21.74 0.21
CA ARG A 493 84.81 -21.26 1.34
C ARG A 493 84.25 -20.01 2.01
N ALA A 494 83.51 -19.18 1.26
CA ALA A 494 82.82 -18.03 1.82
C ALA A 494 81.64 -18.50 2.68
N PHE A 495 80.81 -19.41 2.18
CA PHE A 495 79.68 -19.97 2.95
C PHE A 495 80.16 -20.74 4.19
N LYS A 496 81.26 -21.49 4.10
CA LYS A 496 81.85 -22.17 5.27
C LYS A 496 82.24 -21.20 6.41
N LYS A 497 82.54 -19.94 6.08
CA LYS A 497 82.95 -18.91 7.04
C LYS A 497 81.80 -18.01 7.50
N ALA A 498 80.64 -18.11 6.88
CA ALA A 498 79.49 -17.28 7.26
C ALA A 498 78.92 -17.78 8.59
N GLU A 499 78.70 -16.88 9.54
CA GLU A 499 78.23 -17.18 10.89
C GLU A 499 76.75 -16.83 11.10
N SER A 500 76.12 -16.13 10.14
CA SER A 500 74.71 -15.72 10.20
C SER A 500 73.98 -15.83 8.87
N GLU A 501 72.64 -15.89 8.91
CA GLU A 501 71.79 -15.91 7.72
C GLU A 501 71.90 -14.62 6.89
N GLU A 502 72.14 -13.46 7.51
CA GLU A 502 72.39 -12.20 6.81
C GLU A 502 73.70 -12.22 6.01
N GLU A 503 74.76 -12.81 6.56
CA GLU A 503 76.03 -12.98 5.85
C GLU A 503 75.87 -13.96 4.70
N MET A 504 75.17 -15.09 4.90
CA MET A 504 74.85 -16.05 3.85
C MET A 504 74.04 -15.39 2.72
N LEU A 505 73.02 -14.60 3.05
CA LEU A 505 72.22 -13.84 2.09
C LEU A 505 73.11 -12.85 1.32
N THR A 506 74.00 -12.14 2.00
CA THR A 506 74.91 -11.18 1.35
C THR A 506 75.82 -11.88 0.34
N ILE A 507 76.32 -13.08 0.64
CA ILE A 507 77.10 -13.89 -0.30
C ILE A 507 76.23 -14.25 -1.52
N PHE A 508 74.98 -14.71 -1.31
CA PHE A 508 74.04 -14.96 -2.41
C PHE A 508 73.70 -13.70 -3.21
N LEU A 509 73.68 -12.50 -2.63
CA LEU A 509 73.35 -11.27 -3.36
C LEU A 509 74.55 -10.63 -4.06
N SER A 510 75.78 -10.97 -3.68
CA SER A 510 77.00 -10.41 -4.27
C SER A 510 77.13 -10.72 -5.78
N GLU A 511 77.55 -9.79 -6.62
CA GLU A 511 77.79 -10.09 -8.03
C GLU A 511 78.94 -11.11 -8.16
N ASN A 512 78.73 -12.18 -8.94
CA ASN A 512 79.78 -13.16 -9.21
C ASN A 512 80.90 -12.45 -9.98
N LYS A 513 81.95 -11.98 -9.29
CA LYS A 513 83.19 -11.57 -9.98
C LYS A 513 83.76 -12.82 -10.66
N LYS A 514 83.69 -12.84 -11.99
CA LYS A 514 84.26 -13.88 -12.86
C LYS A 514 85.70 -14.22 -12.48
#